data_AF-A0A443RSZ5-F1
#
_entry.id   AF-A0A443RSZ5-F1
#
_cell.length_a   1.000
_cell.length_b   1.000
_cell.length_c   1.000
_cell.angle_alpha   90.00
_cell.angle_beta   90.00
_cell.angle_gamma   90.00
#
_symmetry.space_group_name_H-M   'P 1'
#
loop_
_entity.id
_entity.type
_entity.pdbx_description
1 polymer ?
#
loop_
_entity_poly.entity_id
_entity_poly.type
_entity_poly.pdbx_seq_one_letter_code
_entity_poly.pdbx_strand_id
1 'polypeptide(L)'
;NDVFVTQKLDKFLKYEMTVEWPKGQPHIEIQCLIAHKDARLLKLWYQSYEEYYSDLWVYNSGILPAQRFIKSNSSLVHLLREEFAVAFHYWSMLFKKNIPERIWRKDYYIFHLFTRFRPYLLNEFTLKFYPTTYGSMAMSILP
;
A
#
# COMPACT_ATOMS: atom_id res chain seq x y z
N ASN A 1 2.06 -8.72 10.45
CA ASN A 1 2.23 -8.05 9.14
C ASN A 1 0.88 -7.66 8.59
N ASP A 2 0.66 -6.37 8.29
CA ASP A 2 -0.57 -5.85 7.67
C ASP A 2 -0.43 -5.71 6.14
N VAL A 3 0.51 -6.45 5.55
CA VAL A 3 0.84 -6.43 4.13
C VAL A 3 1.06 -7.86 3.60
N PHE A 4 0.59 -8.13 2.38
CA PHE A 4 0.85 -9.38 1.64
C PHE A 4 1.58 -9.07 0.34
N VAL A 5 2.76 -9.66 0.15
CA VAL A 5 3.58 -9.50 -1.06
C VAL A 5 3.34 -10.69 -1.98
N THR A 6 2.90 -10.42 -3.21
CA THR A 6 2.51 -11.45 -4.18
C THR A 6 3.60 -11.75 -5.20
N GLN A 7 4.50 -10.79 -5.44
CA GLN A 7 5.51 -10.82 -6.50
C GLN A 7 6.83 -10.21 -6.00
N LYS A 8 7.94 -10.55 -6.66
CA LYS A 8 9.24 -9.91 -6.41
C LYS A 8 9.17 -8.40 -6.68
N LEU A 9 9.77 -7.62 -5.79
CA LEU A 9 9.76 -6.15 -5.85
C LEU A 9 10.98 -5.56 -6.58
N ASP A 10 11.87 -6.41 -7.10
CA ASP A 10 13.13 -6.02 -7.74
C ASP A 10 12.96 -4.96 -8.84
N LYS A 11 11.83 -5.00 -9.55
CA LYS A 11 11.52 -4.04 -10.62
C LYS A 11 11.46 -2.58 -10.14
N PHE A 12 11.22 -2.36 -8.84
CA PHE A 12 11.11 -1.04 -8.23
C PHE A 12 12.45 -0.53 -7.68
N LEU A 13 13.45 -1.40 -7.51
CA LEU A 13 14.74 -1.05 -6.91
C LEU A 13 15.62 -0.15 -7.79
N LYS A 14 15.28 -0.04 -9.09
CA LYS A 14 15.94 0.90 -10.01
C LYS A 14 15.50 2.36 -9.81
N TYR A 15 14.39 2.59 -9.12
CA TYR A 15 13.90 3.93 -8.83
C TYR A 15 14.45 4.40 -7.49
N GLU A 16 14.70 5.70 -7.39
CA GLU A 16 15.13 6.32 -6.14
C GLU A 16 14.10 6.11 -5.01
N MET A 17 12.82 6.24 -5.35
CA MET A 17 11.69 5.95 -4.47
C MET A 17 10.48 5.54 -5.31
N THR A 18 9.65 4.64 -4.80
CA THR A 18 8.38 4.21 -5.38
C THR A 18 7.28 4.28 -4.34
N VAL A 19 6.16 4.93 -4.69
CA VAL A 19 4.95 5.05 -3.85
C VAL A 19 3.70 4.91 -4.71
N GLU A 20 2.58 4.52 -4.10
CA GLU A 20 1.28 4.56 -4.75
C GLU A 20 0.63 5.94 -4.56
N TRP A 21 0.18 6.55 -5.66
CA TRP A 21 -0.64 7.75 -5.65
C TRP A 21 -1.85 7.56 -6.58
N PRO A 22 -2.97 7.05 -6.02
CA PRO A 22 -4.17 6.79 -6.79
C PRO A 22 -4.71 8.07 -7.43
N LYS A 23 -5.27 7.93 -8.63
CA LYS A 23 -5.78 9.07 -9.39
C LYS A 23 -6.92 9.76 -8.63
N GLY A 24 -6.85 11.09 -8.55
CA GLY A 24 -7.89 11.91 -7.91
C GLY A 24 -7.76 12.06 -6.40
N GLN A 25 -6.76 11.44 -5.77
CA GLN A 25 -6.50 11.62 -4.34
C GLN A 25 -5.55 12.80 -4.05
N PRO A 26 -5.73 13.53 -2.94
CA PRO A 26 -4.83 14.63 -2.56
C PRO A 26 -3.55 14.14 -1.85
N HIS A 27 -3.46 12.86 -1.51
CA HIS A 27 -2.36 12.26 -0.77
C HIS A 27 -1.80 11.04 -1.51
N ILE A 28 -0.51 10.76 -1.26
CA ILE A 28 0.08 9.45 -1.53
C ILE A 28 -0.32 8.45 -0.44
N GLU A 29 -0.30 7.18 -0.78
CA GLU A 29 -0.49 6.08 0.15
C GLU A 29 0.86 5.73 0.81
N ILE A 30 0.85 5.48 2.12
CA ILE A 30 2.06 5.38 2.96
C ILE A 30 2.31 3.97 3.52
N GLN A 31 1.39 3.04 3.26
CA GLN A 31 1.40 1.69 3.80
C GLN A 31 2.54 0.86 3.18
N CYS A 32 3.02 1.25 1.99
CA CYS A 32 4.22 0.71 1.39
C CYS A 32 5.05 1.81 0.73
N LEU A 33 6.31 1.91 1.15
CA LEU A 33 7.32 2.77 0.56
C LEU A 33 8.51 1.88 0.16
N ILE A 34 8.94 1.94 -1.10
CA ILE A 34 10.19 1.30 -1.55
C ILE A 34 11.14 2.44 -1.90
N ALA A 35 12.23 2.59 -1.15
CA ALA A 35 13.14 3.71 -1.33
C ALA A 35 14.59 3.29 -1.19
N HIS A 36 15.47 3.94 -1.94
CA HIS A 36 16.89 3.96 -1.60
C HIS A 36 17.07 4.72 -0.28
N LYS A 37 18.05 4.30 0.53
CA LYS A 37 18.35 4.95 1.82
C LYS A 37 18.63 6.46 1.70
N ASP A 38 19.12 6.88 0.53
CA ASP A 38 19.49 8.27 0.23
C ASP A 38 18.45 8.99 -0.65
N ALA A 39 17.21 8.49 -0.71
CA ALA A 39 16.15 9.09 -1.51
C ALA A 39 15.89 10.55 -1.09
N ARG A 40 15.99 11.48 -2.04
CA ARG A 40 15.83 12.93 -1.84
C ARG A 40 14.43 13.25 -1.37
N LEU A 41 13.41 12.61 -1.93
CA LEU A 41 12.03 12.78 -1.46
C LEU A 41 11.89 12.34 0.00
N LEU A 42 12.50 11.23 0.40
CA LEU A 42 12.45 10.75 1.79
C LEU A 42 13.11 11.75 2.74
N LYS A 43 14.23 12.37 2.34
CA LYS A 43 14.89 13.43 3.12
C LYS A 43 14.02 14.68 3.27
N LEU A 44 13.45 15.19 2.17
CA LEU A 44 12.56 16.36 2.20
C LEU A 44 11.31 16.09 3.05
N TRP A 45 10.75 14.88 2.91
CA TRP A 45 9.60 14.44 3.68
C TRP A 45 9.94 14.35 5.17
N TYR A 46 11.06 13.75 5.55
CA TYR A 46 11.52 13.77 6.95
C TYR A 46 11.68 15.18 7.50
N GLN A 47 12.33 16.09 6.75
CA GLN A 47 12.52 17.49 7.16
C GLN A 47 11.20 18.23 7.36
N SER A 48 10.15 17.88 6.62
CA SER A 48 8.82 18.50 6.83
C SER A 48 8.20 18.22 8.20
N TYR A 49 8.68 17.21 8.94
CA TYR A 49 8.23 16.95 10.31
C TYR A 49 8.79 17.96 11.33
N GLU A 50 9.65 18.90 10.94
CA GLU A 50 9.96 20.08 11.76
C GLU A 50 8.69 20.92 12.02
N GLU A 51 7.74 20.92 11.09
CA GLU A 51 6.40 21.55 11.20
C GLU A 51 5.31 20.46 11.30
N TYR A 52 5.34 19.67 12.38
CA TYR A 52 4.40 18.55 12.57
C TYR A 52 3.05 18.97 13.18
N TYR A 53 1.96 18.60 12.52
CA TYR A 53 0.59 18.81 13.02
C TYR A 53 0.02 17.54 13.64
N SER A 54 0.02 17.41 14.97
CA SER A 54 -0.34 16.18 15.69
C SER A 54 -1.71 15.58 15.33
N ASP A 55 -2.69 16.43 15.04
CA ASP A 55 -4.05 16.00 14.76
C ASP A 55 -4.29 15.68 13.28
N LEU A 56 -3.31 15.97 12.41
CA LEU A 56 -3.43 15.87 10.95
C LEU A 56 -2.47 14.84 10.38
N TRP A 57 -2.55 13.60 10.86
CA TRP A 57 -1.64 12.54 10.42
C TRP A 57 -1.63 12.35 8.88
N VAL A 58 -2.81 12.31 8.23
CA VAL A 58 -2.93 12.20 6.75
C VAL A 58 -2.26 13.38 6.05
N TYR A 59 -2.32 14.57 6.65
CA TYR A 59 -1.67 15.74 6.09
C TYR A 59 -0.15 15.57 6.12
N ASN A 60 0.42 15.26 7.28
CA ASN A 60 1.87 15.11 7.45
C ASN A 60 2.43 13.95 6.60
N SER A 61 1.71 12.83 6.56
CA SER A 61 2.18 11.62 5.92
C SER A 61 1.88 11.57 4.43
N GLY A 62 0.76 12.12 3.97
CA GLY A 62 0.29 11.88 2.61
C GLY A 62 0.16 13.15 1.79
N ILE A 63 -0.51 14.16 2.33
CA ILE A 63 -0.85 15.38 1.58
C ILE A 63 0.38 16.27 1.40
N LEU A 64 1.09 16.59 2.48
CA LEU A 64 2.25 17.48 2.42
C LEU A 64 3.31 16.98 1.43
N PRO A 65 3.82 15.73 1.51
CA PRO A 65 4.82 15.26 0.54
C PRO A 65 4.27 15.25 -0.89
N ALA A 66 3.01 14.85 -1.08
CA ALA A 66 2.36 14.85 -2.40
C ALA A 66 2.30 16.26 -3.00
N GLN A 67 1.77 17.22 -2.26
CA GLN A 67 1.47 18.55 -2.75
C GLN A 67 2.71 19.46 -2.81
N ARG A 68 3.60 19.37 -1.82
CA ARG A 68 4.76 20.27 -1.68
C ARG A 68 5.97 19.79 -2.49
N PHE A 69 6.24 18.48 -2.48
CA PHE A 69 7.48 17.93 -3.03
C PHE A 69 7.26 17.17 -4.35
N ILE A 70 6.24 16.30 -4.42
CA ILE A 70 6.02 15.48 -5.62
C ILE A 70 5.42 16.30 -6.76
N LYS A 71 4.40 17.16 -6.49
CA LYS A 71 3.82 18.01 -7.55
C LYS A 71 4.82 18.99 -8.16
N SER A 72 5.71 19.54 -7.34
CA SER A 72 6.73 20.50 -7.77
C SER A 72 7.90 19.82 -8.48
N ASN A 73 8.18 18.55 -8.16
CA ASN A 73 9.23 17.77 -8.81
C ASN A 73 8.87 16.28 -8.88
N SER A 74 8.15 15.90 -9.93
CA SER A 74 7.70 14.52 -10.15
C SER A 74 8.84 13.54 -10.45
N SER A 75 10.04 14.01 -10.77
CA SER A 75 11.20 13.15 -11.05
C SER A 75 11.80 12.47 -9.81
N LEU A 76 11.43 12.94 -8.60
CA LEU A 76 11.96 12.41 -7.34
C LEU A 76 11.39 11.04 -6.95
N VAL A 77 10.34 10.58 -7.65
CA VAL A 77 9.60 9.38 -7.26
C VAL A 77 8.92 8.71 -8.44
N HIS A 78 8.95 7.38 -8.45
CA HIS A 78 8.13 6.56 -9.34
C HIS A 78 6.74 6.39 -8.73
N LEU A 79 5.73 6.92 -9.41
CA LEU A 79 4.35 6.88 -8.95
C LEU A 79 3.62 5.69 -9.56
N LEU A 80 3.14 4.81 -8.69
CA LEU A 80 2.18 3.75 -9.02
C LEU A 80 0.77 4.29 -8.89
N ARG A 81 -0.16 3.66 -9.60
CA ARG A 81 -1.58 4.03 -9.53
C ARG A 81 -2.33 3.11 -8.57
N GLU A 82 -2.14 1.82 -8.72
CA GLU A 82 -2.98 0.79 -8.10
C GLU A 82 -2.22 -0.53 -7.82
N GLU A 83 -0.97 -0.64 -8.26
CA GLU A 83 -0.21 -1.88 -8.23
C GLU A 83 0.19 -2.36 -6.82
N PHE A 84 0.09 -1.51 -5.80
CA PHE A 84 0.33 -1.87 -4.39
C PHE A 84 -0.94 -2.09 -3.59
N ALA A 85 -2.12 -1.90 -4.19
CA ALA A 85 -3.42 -2.14 -3.57
C ALA A 85 -3.50 -1.68 -2.09
N VAL A 86 -2.99 -0.48 -1.82
CA VAL A 86 -2.82 0.04 -0.45
C VAL A 86 -3.95 0.99 -0.03
N ALA A 87 -4.70 1.52 -0.99
CA ALA A 87 -5.83 2.39 -0.73
C ALA A 87 -7.04 1.67 -0.12
N PHE A 88 -7.80 2.35 0.75
CA PHE A 88 -8.88 1.74 1.53
C PHE A 88 -9.99 1.07 0.69
N HIS A 89 -10.18 1.47 -0.57
CA HIS A 89 -11.17 0.85 -1.44
C HIS A 89 -10.87 -0.64 -1.75
N TYR A 90 -9.62 -1.09 -1.59
CA TYR A 90 -9.25 -2.50 -1.69
C TYR A 90 -9.74 -3.35 -0.51
N TRP A 91 -10.19 -2.75 0.58
CA TRP A 91 -10.85 -3.48 1.67
C TRP A 91 -12.05 -4.31 1.18
N SER A 92 -12.89 -3.73 0.32
CA SER A 92 -14.03 -4.45 -0.27
C SER A 92 -13.57 -5.62 -1.13
N MET A 93 -12.47 -5.43 -1.87
CA MET A 93 -11.87 -6.49 -2.66
C MET A 93 -11.39 -7.65 -1.80
N LEU A 94 -10.73 -7.36 -0.68
CA LEU A 94 -10.19 -8.37 0.23
C LEU A 94 -11.28 -9.15 0.95
N PHE A 95 -12.31 -8.48 1.48
CA PHE A 95 -13.26 -9.10 2.41
C PHE A 95 -14.65 -9.35 1.85
N LYS A 96 -14.99 -8.85 0.66
CA LYS A 96 -16.31 -9.04 0.02
C LYS A 96 -16.26 -9.71 -1.34
N LYS A 97 -15.11 -9.74 -2.01
CA LYS A 97 -14.96 -10.36 -3.33
C LYS A 97 -14.16 -11.67 -3.21
N ASN A 98 -14.36 -12.56 -4.18
CA ASN A 98 -13.57 -13.78 -4.35
C ASN A 98 -12.81 -13.72 -5.67
N ILE A 99 -11.85 -12.79 -5.76
CA ILE A 99 -11.01 -12.66 -6.96
C ILE A 99 -10.13 -13.92 -7.08
N PRO A 100 -10.11 -14.59 -8.25
CA PRO A 100 -9.25 -15.74 -8.49
C PRO A 100 -7.76 -15.45 -8.26
N GLU A 101 -7.05 -16.42 -7.69
CA GLU A 101 -5.61 -16.34 -7.38
C GLU A 101 -4.75 -15.88 -8.54
N ARG A 102 -4.99 -16.44 -9.73
CA ARG A 102 -4.27 -16.06 -10.95
C ARG A 102 -4.38 -14.57 -11.32
N ILE A 103 -5.43 -13.89 -10.88
CA ILE A 103 -5.66 -12.47 -11.17
C ILE A 103 -4.89 -11.63 -10.15
N TRP A 104 -5.14 -11.82 -8.85
CA TRP A 104 -4.51 -10.97 -7.85
C TRP A 104 -3.00 -11.20 -7.73
N ARG A 105 -2.48 -12.39 -8.05
CA ARG A 105 -1.03 -12.64 -8.14
C ARG A 105 -0.37 -11.96 -9.33
N LYS A 106 -1.11 -11.74 -10.42
CA LYS A 106 -0.59 -11.15 -11.66
C LYS A 106 -0.63 -9.64 -11.61
N ASP A 107 -1.76 -9.08 -11.16
CA ASP A 107 -2.07 -7.67 -11.37
C ASP A 107 -1.52 -6.77 -10.25
N TYR A 108 -1.24 -7.32 -9.08
CA TYR A 108 -0.78 -6.57 -7.90
C TYR A 108 0.52 -7.16 -7.38
N TYR A 109 1.37 -6.30 -6.78
CA TYR A 109 2.65 -6.69 -6.15
C TYR A 109 2.52 -6.81 -4.63
N ILE A 110 1.67 -5.96 -4.06
CA ILE A 110 1.51 -5.76 -2.64
C ILE A 110 0.00 -5.59 -2.38
N PHE A 111 -0.44 -5.99 -1.19
CA PHE A 111 -1.75 -5.68 -0.65
C PHE A 111 -1.59 -5.18 0.78
N HIS A 112 -2.15 -4.01 1.11
CA HIS A 112 -2.43 -3.70 2.50
C HIS A 112 -3.63 -4.54 2.95
N LEU A 113 -3.50 -5.29 4.03
CA LEU A 113 -4.47 -6.32 4.42
C LEU A 113 -5.65 -5.77 5.23
N PHE A 114 -5.55 -4.54 5.75
CA PHE A 114 -6.60 -3.89 6.55
C PHE A 114 -7.13 -4.81 7.66
N THR A 115 -6.25 -5.58 8.29
CA THR A 115 -6.65 -6.67 9.21
C THR A 115 -7.43 -6.16 10.42
N ARG A 116 -7.26 -4.89 10.80
CA ARG A 116 -8.05 -4.21 11.84
C ARG A 116 -9.53 -4.07 11.48
N PHE A 117 -9.87 -4.03 10.20
CA PHE A 117 -11.22 -3.83 9.69
C PHE A 117 -11.87 -5.15 9.23
N ARG A 118 -11.36 -6.30 9.71
CA ARG A 118 -11.94 -7.60 9.38
C ARG A 118 -13.39 -7.67 9.87
N PRO A 119 -14.33 -8.12 9.01
CA PRO A 119 -15.74 -8.22 9.41
C PRO A 119 -16.01 -9.35 10.42
N TYR A 120 -15.10 -10.31 10.53
CA TYR A 120 -15.25 -11.49 11.40
C TYR A 120 -13.91 -11.87 12.04
N LEU A 121 -13.97 -12.55 13.18
CA LEU A 121 -12.81 -13.22 13.76
C LEU A 121 -12.43 -14.42 12.88
N LEU A 122 -11.18 -14.44 12.41
CA LEU A 122 -10.67 -15.52 11.57
C LEU A 122 -9.65 -16.35 12.36
N ASN A 123 -9.82 -17.67 12.29
CA ASN A 123 -8.86 -18.68 12.71
C ASN A 123 -8.68 -19.73 11.60
N GLU A 124 -7.74 -20.67 11.79
CA GLU A 124 -7.39 -21.72 10.83
C GLU A 124 -8.57 -22.59 10.38
N PHE A 125 -9.56 -22.81 11.26
CA PHE A 125 -10.77 -23.58 10.93
C PHE A 125 -11.74 -22.76 10.07
N THR A 126 -12.01 -21.53 10.47
CA THR A 126 -12.95 -20.64 9.75
C THR A 126 -12.40 -20.19 8.40
N LEU A 127 -11.08 -20.10 8.26
CA LEU A 127 -10.44 -19.59 7.05
C LEU A 127 -10.71 -20.49 5.83
N LYS A 128 -10.77 -21.80 6.04
CA LYS A 128 -11.11 -22.80 5.00
C LYS A 128 -12.49 -22.57 4.39
N PHE A 129 -13.38 -21.91 5.12
CA PHE A 129 -14.75 -21.61 4.71
C PHE A 129 -14.96 -20.11 4.46
N TYR A 130 -13.89 -19.34 4.26
CA TYR A 130 -13.96 -17.91 4.01
C TYR A 130 -13.73 -17.61 2.52
N PRO A 131 -14.76 -17.64 1.64
CA PRO A 131 -14.63 -17.56 0.19
C PRO A 131 -14.40 -16.10 -0.25
N THR A 132 -13.30 -15.52 0.19
CA THR A 132 -12.89 -14.15 -0.14
C THR A 132 -11.45 -14.13 -0.66
N THR A 133 -11.05 -13.04 -1.28
CA THR A 133 -9.67 -12.83 -1.72
C THR A 133 -8.71 -12.89 -0.53
N TYR A 134 -9.07 -12.31 0.63
CA TYR A 134 -8.28 -12.45 1.85
C TYR A 134 -8.16 -13.92 2.29
N GLY A 135 -9.27 -14.66 2.27
CA GLY A 135 -9.29 -16.09 2.60
C GLY A 135 -8.36 -16.91 1.70
N SER A 136 -8.46 -16.70 0.38
CA SER A 136 -7.58 -17.32 -0.61
C SER A 136 -6.10 -16.97 -0.39
N MET A 137 -5.78 -15.70 -0.12
CA MET A 137 -4.40 -15.28 0.18
C MET A 137 -3.85 -15.96 1.42
N ALA A 138 -4.62 -15.96 2.52
CA ALA A 138 -4.20 -16.56 3.77
C ALA A 138 -4.04 -18.09 3.64
N MET A 139 -4.94 -18.77 2.91
CA MET A 139 -4.79 -20.20 2.62
C MET A 139 -3.56 -20.51 1.75
N SER A 140 -3.11 -19.57 0.91
CA SER A 140 -1.95 -19.78 0.02
C SER A 140 -0.59 -19.80 0.73
N ILE A 141 -0.55 -19.43 2.01
CA ILE A 141 0.68 -19.41 2.83
C ILE A 141 0.61 -20.36 4.03
N LEU A 142 -0.53 -21.01 4.25
CA LEU A 142 -0.65 -22.05 5.25
C LEU A 142 -0.02 -23.36 4.73
N PRO A 143 0.63 -24.15 5.61
CA PRO A 143 1.26 -25.41 5.25
C PRO A 143 0.26 -26.50 4.86
#